data_AF-A0A150NGB6-F1
#
_entry.id   AF-A0A150NGB6-F1
#
_cell.length_a   1.000
_cell.length_b   1.000
_cell.length_c   1.000
_cell.angle_alpha   90.00
_cell.angle_beta   90.00
_cell.angle_gamma   90.00
#
_symmetry.space_group_name_H-M   'P 1'
#
loop_
_entity.id
_entity.type
_entity.pdbx_description
1 polymer ?
#
loop_
_entity_poly.entity_id
_entity_poly.type
_entity_poly.pdbx_seq_one_letter_code
_entity_poly.pdbx_strand_id
1 'polypeptide(L)'
;MGIDGGFFSNLKEKIVNSDDVTSGVNVEVGKTQVAVDLNIIAEYQKNVPALYSEIREIVSSEVAKMTDLEVVEINVNVVDIKTKEQHEADSVSLQDRVSDVAESTGEFASEQFEKAKSGFSTVQEKVSEGVEAVKGAATGVVSHEKTRVN
;
A
#
# COMPACT_ATOMS: atom_id res chain seq x y z
N MET A 1 10.24 -24.67 72.16
CA MET A 1 9.40 -23.53 72.61
C MET A 1 9.78 -22.33 71.76
N GLY A 2 8.87 -21.87 70.90
CA GLY A 2 9.16 -20.81 69.96
C GLY A 2 7.95 -20.48 69.07
N ILE A 3 7.22 -19.46 69.52
CA ILE A 3 6.35 -18.56 68.76
C ILE A 3 5.02 -19.17 68.26
N ASP A 4 4.03 -19.13 69.15
CA ASP A 4 2.61 -19.06 68.77
C ASP A 4 2.30 -17.61 68.33
N GLY A 5 2.28 -17.41 67.01
CA GLY A 5 1.89 -16.16 66.37
C GLY A 5 0.38 -15.96 66.42
N GLY A 6 -0.11 -15.41 67.54
CA GLY A 6 -1.44 -14.83 67.61
C GLY A 6 -1.70 -13.88 66.43
N PHE A 7 -2.95 -13.88 65.95
CA PHE A 7 -3.50 -13.08 64.86
C PHE A 7 -3.29 -13.58 63.41
N PHE A 8 -2.26 -14.36 63.07
CA PHE A 8 -2.02 -14.76 61.67
C PHE A 8 -2.34 -16.23 61.33
N SER A 9 -2.46 -17.10 62.33
CA SER A 9 -2.69 -18.54 62.11
C SER A 9 -4.02 -18.84 61.45
N ASN A 10 -5.10 -18.10 61.78
CA ASN A 10 -6.41 -18.30 61.17
C ASN A 10 -6.51 -17.82 59.71
N LEU A 11 -5.64 -16.89 59.29
CA LEU A 11 -5.61 -16.41 57.91
C LEU A 11 -4.83 -17.38 57.00
N LYS A 12 -3.78 -18.02 57.54
CA LYS A 12 -2.99 -19.01 56.81
C LYS A 12 -3.81 -20.26 56.50
N GLU A 13 -4.64 -20.72 57.42
CA GLU A 13 -5.51 -21.89 57.24
C GLU A 13 -6.50 -21.70 56.07
N LYS A 14 -7.06 -20.49 55.90
CA LYS A 14 -8.04 -20.19 54.85
C LYS A 14 -7.43 -19.98 53.46
N ILE A 15 -6.14 -19.64 53.39
CA ILE A 15 -5.40 -19.47 52.12
C ILE A 15 -4.77 -20.78 51.66
N VAL A 16 -4.37 -21.66 52.59
CA VAL A 16 -3.70 -22.93 52.25
C VAL A 16 -4.67 -24.09 52.06
N ASN A 17 -5.87 -24.05 52.64
CA ASN A 17 -6.91 -25.07 52.47
C ASN A 17 -7.97 -24.61 51.47
N SER A 18 -7.52 -24.34 50.25
CA SER A 18 -8.40 -24.19 49.11
C SER A 18 -7.65 -24.76 47.91
N ASP A 19 -7.74 -26.08 47.74
CA ASP A 19 -7.57 -26.78 46.47
C ASP A 19 -8.67 -26.37 45.47
N ASP A 20 -8.97 -25.07 45.39
CA ASP A 20 -9.90 -24.50 44.43
C ASP A 20 -9.06 -23.64 43.48
N VAL A 21 -8.49 -24.34 42.51
CA VAL A 21 -7.94 -23.79 41.26
C VAL A 21 -8.99 -23.05 40.41
N THR A 22 -10.15 -22.70 40.96
CA THR A 22 -11.21 -21.92 40.30
C THR A 22 -11.07 -20.41 40.51
N SER A 23 -9.92 -19.94 40.99
CA SER A 23 -9.52 -18.55 40.74
C SER A 23 -9.21 -18.39 39.25
N GLY A 24 -10.15 -17.87 38.48
CA GLY A 24 -9.87 -17.62 37.07
C GLY A 24 -11.02 -17.00 36.30
N VAL A 25 -11.30 -15.73 36.57
CA VAL A 25 -12.10 -14.82 35.73
C VAL A 25 -13.62 -14.98 35.84
N ASN A 26 -14.26 -14.08 36.60
CA ASN A 26 -15.67 -13.75 36.44
C ASN A 26 -15.77 -12.67 35.35
N VAL A 27 -16.10 -13.05 34.11
CA VAL A 27 -16.44 -12.07 33.07
C VAL A 27 -17.95 -11.81 33.15
N GLU A 28 -18.32 -10.60 33.57
CA GLU A 28 -19.68 -10.10 33.41
C GLU A 28 -19.77 -9.43 32.04
N VAL A 29 -20.31 -10.14 31.04
CA VAL A 29 -20.55 -9.58 29.70
C VAL A 29 -21.81 -8.72 29.71
N GLY A 30 -21.65 -7.44 30.05
CA GLY A 30 -22.64 -6.43 29.72
C GLY A 30 -22.67 -6.23 28.21
N LYS A 31 -23.64 -6.86 27.53
CA LYS A 31 -24.00 -6.78 26.10
C LYS A 31 -23.49 -7.96 25.26
N THR A 32 -24.16 -9.11 25.39
CA THR A 32 -24.18 -10.17 24.35
C THR A 32 -24.84 -9.71 23.05
N GLN A 33 -25.48 -8.54 23.05
CA GLN A 33 -26.28 -8.05 21.92
C GLN A 33 -25.48 -7.06 21.06
N VAL A 34 -25.54 -7.23 19.74
CA VAL A 34 -24.88 -6.36 18.75
C VAL A 34 -25.86 -5.91 17.66
N ALA A 35 -25.76 -4.65 17.26
CA ALA A 35 -26.45 -4.10 16.10
C ALA A 35 -25.45 -3.93 14.96
N VAL A 36 -25.84 -4.29 13.74
CA VAL A 36 -24.95 -4.27 12.57
C VAL A 36 -25.46 -3.28 11.53
N ASP A 37 -24.63 -2.31 11.18
CA ASP A 37 -24.89 -1.33 10.12
C ASP A 37 -24.03 -1.63 8.89
N LEU A 38 -24.68 -1.78 7.73
CA LEU A 38 -24.04 -2.16 6.47
C LEU A 38 -24.37 -1.13 5.39
N ASN A 39 -23.35 -0.69 4.66
CA ASN A 39 -23.51 0.09 3.44
C ASN A 39 -23.18 -0.79 2.25
N ILE A 40 -24.14 -0.98 1.34
CA ILE A 40 -23.99 -1.85 0.17
C ILE A 40 -24.16 -1.06 -1.13
N ILE A 41 -23.45 -1.49 -2.16
CA ILE A 41 -23.71 -1.09 -3.54
C ILE A 41 -24.50 -2.22 -4.16
N ALA A 42 -25.72 -1.94 -4.59
CA ALA A 42 -26.58 -2.95 -5.19
C ALA A 42 -26.27 -3.11 -6.68
N GLU A 43 -26.41 -4.34 -7.19
CA GLU A 43 -26.27 -4.61 -8.61
C GLU A 43 -27.55 -4.20 -9.37
N TYR A 44 -27.38 -3.58 -10.53
CA TYR A 44 -28.49 -3.20 -11.41
C TYR A 44 -29.39 -4.40 -11.75
N GLN A 45 -30.71 -4.20 -11.66
CA GLN A 45 -31.76 -5.23 -11.86
C GLN A 45 -31.78 -6.41 -10.87
N LYS A 46 -31.03 -6.37 -9.75
CA LYS A 46 -31.24 -7.33 -8.66
C LYS A 46 -32.38 -6.93 -7.73
N ASN A 47 -33.06 -7.93 -7.20
CA ASN A 47 -34.12 -7.76 -6.21
C ASN A 47 -33.51 -7.41 -4.84
N VAL A 48 -33.67 -6.16 -4.41
CA VAL A 48 -33.13 -5.66 -3.14
C VAL A 48 -33.68 -6.42 -1.92
N PRO A 49 -34.99 -6.74 -1.82
CA PRO A 49 -35.50 -7.57 -0.72
C PRO A 49 -34.86 -8.96 -0.61
N ALA A 50 -34.59 -9.62 -1.74
CA ALA A 50 -33.91 -10.91 -1.77
C ALA A 50 -32.46 -10.78 -1.27
N LEU A 51 -31.73 -9.74 -1.72
CA LEU A 51 -30.38 -9.45 -1.25
C LEU A 51 -30.33 -9.18 0.25
N TYR A 52 -31.29 -8.42 0.78
CA TYR A 52 -31.38 -8.16 2.21
C TYR A 52 -31.54 -9.45 3.03
N SER A 53 -32.35 -10.39 2.53
CA SER A 53 -32.56 -11.69 3.19
C SER A 53 -31.29 -12.53 3.24
N GLU A 54 -30.55 -12.60 2.12
CA GLU A 54 -29.23 -13.26 2.06
C GLU A 54 -28.23 -12.61 3.02
N ILE A 55 -28.11 -11.27 2.98
CA ILE A 55 -27.18 -10.53 3.86
C ILE A 55 -27.50 -10.81 5.32
N ARG A 56 -28.78 -10.76 5.70
CA ARG A 56 -29.21 -11.03 7.08
C ARG A 56 -28.80 -12.42 7.53
N GLU A 57 -29.02 -13.45 6.72
CA GLU A 57 -28.70 -14.83 7.07
C GLU A 57 -27.18 -15.03 7.24
N ILE A 58 -26.40 -14.53 6.28
CA ILE A 58 -24.93 -14.64 6.30
C ILE A 58 -24.37 -13.89 7.51
N VAL A 59 -24.73 -12.63 7.68
CA VAL A 59 -24.19 -11.78 8.75
C VAL A 59 -24.57 -12.30 10.13
N SER A 60 -25.84 -12.72 10.32
CA SER A 60 -26.28 -13.29 11.60
C SER A 60 -25.53 -14.58 11.92
N SER A 61 -25.33 -15.45 10.92
CA SER A 61 -24.61 -16.72 11.08
C SER A 61 -23.14 -16.49 11.42
N GLU A 62 -22.49 -15.58 10.69
CA GLU A 62 -21.05 -15.37 10.81
C GLU A 62 -20.69 -14.66 12.12
N VAL A 63 -21.44 -13.63 12.50
CA VAL A 63 -21.23 -12.90 13.76
C VAL A 63 -21.47 -13.83 14.95
N ALA A 64 -22.54 -14.63 14.93
CA ALA A 64 -22.79 -15.62 15.98
C ALA A 64 -21.67 -16.67 16.08
N LYS A 65 -21.18 -17.20 14.96
CA LYS A 65 -20.11 -18.21 14.94
C LYS A 65 -18.75 -17.68 15.41
N MET A 66 -18.41 -16.44 15.08
CA MET A 66 -17.09 -15.88 15.38
C MET A 66 -17.00 -15.23 16.76
N THR A 67 -18.11 -14.67 17.25
CA THR A 67 -18.09 -13.79 18.43
C THR A 67 -19.01 -14.24 19.56
N ASP A 68 -19.84 -15.27 19.33
CA ASP A 68 -20.89 -15.70 20.27
C ASP A 68 -21.84 -14.54 20.69
N LEU A 69 -21.94 -13.48 19.87
CA LEU A 69 -22.85 -12.36 20.07
C LEU A 69 -24.18 -12.59 19.35
N GLU A 70 -25.26 -12.16 20.00
CA GLU A 70 -26.62 -12.15 19.47
C GLU A 70 -26.87 -10.87 18.67
N VAL A 71 -27.15 -11.00 17.37
CA VAL A 71 -27.46 -9.84 16.52
C VAL A 71 -28.92 -9.43 16.73
N VAL A 72 -29.14 -8.25 17.30
CA VAL A 72 -30.49 -7.74 17.61
C VAL A 72 -31.14 -7.00 16.44
N GLU A 73 -30.34 -6.31 15.63
CA GLU A 73 -30.81 -5.52 14.49
C GLU A 73 -29.74 -5.46 13.39
N ILE A 74 -30.20 -5.49 12.13
CA ILE A 74 -29.34 -5.30 10.96
C ILE A 74 -29.95 -4.18 10.11
N ASN A 75 -29.19 -3.11 9.97
CA ASN A 75 -29.52 -1.96 9.15
C ASN A 75 -28.70 -2.02 7.85
N VAL A 76 -29.38 -2.11 6.71
CA VAL A 76 -28.72 -2.15 5.39
C VAL A 76 -29.11 -0.90 4.60
N ASN A 77 -28.11 -0.07 4.30
CA ASN A 77 -28.25 1.13 3.50
C ASN A 77 -27.66 0.91 2.09
N VAL A 78 -28.45 1.20 1.06
CA VAL A 78 -27.99 1.11 -0.34
C VAL A 78 -27.44 2.47 -0.74
N VAL A 79 -26.12 2.56 -0.87
CA VAL A 79 -25.44 3.83 -1.19
C VAL A 79 -25.42 4.13 -2.68
N ASP A 80 -25.44 3.10 -3.54
CA ASP A 80 -25.36 3.25 -4.99
C ASP A 80 -25.88 1.99 -5.70
N ILE A 81 -26.20 2.11 -7.00
CA ILE A 81 -26.59 1.00 -7.87
C ILE A 81 -25.68 1.00 -9.10
N LYS A 82 -24.89 -0.06 -9.27
CA LYS A 82 -23.94 -0.18 -10.39
C LYS A 82 -24.16 -1.48 -11.17
N THR A 83 -23.84 -1.47 -12.46
CA THR A 83 -23.74 -2.73 -13.22
C THR A 83 -22.42 -3.43 -12.92
N LYS A 84 -22.35 -4.75 -13.12
CA LYS A 84 -21.08 -5.50 -12.97
C LYS A 84 -19.96 -4.93 -13.86
N GLU A 85 -20.31 -4.50 -15.07
CA GLU A 85 -19.38 -3.89 -16.03
C GLU A 85 -18.79 -2.57 -15.51
N GLN A 86 -19.57 -1.77 -14.78
CA GLN A 86 -19.07 -0.54 -14.16
C GLN A 86 -18.16 -0.80 -12.94
N HIS A 87 -18.31 -1.94 -12.25
CA HIS A 87 -17.43 -2.33 -11.14
C HIS A 87 -16.06 -2.83 -11.61
N GLU A 88 -16.01 -3.58 -12.73
CA GLU A 88 -14.75 -4.05 -13.28
C GLU A 88 -13.93 -2.91 -13.93
N ALA A 89 -14.61 -1.96 -14.60
CA ALA A 89 -13.94 -0.82 -15.23
C ALA A 89 -13.24 0.12 -14.23
N ASP A 90 -13.78 0.28 -13.02
CA ASP A 90 -13.19 1.13 -11.97
C ASP A 90 -11.90 0.50 -11.37
N SER A 91 -11.81 -0.84 -11.40
CA SER A 91 -10.69 -1.58 -10.80
C SER A 91 -9.42 -1.61 -11.68
N VAL A 92 -9.54 -1.33 -12.98
CA VAL A 92 -8.42 -1.40 -13.95
C VAL A 92 -7.73 -0.05 -14.22
N SER A 93 -8.26 1.07 -13.72
CA SER A 93 -7.82 2.42 -14.14
C SER A 93 -6.43 2.84 -13.63
N LEU A 94 -5.95 2.33 -12.49
CA LEU A 94 -4.72 2.86 -11.88
C LEU A 94 -3.43 2.36 -12.53
N GLN A 95 -3.44 1.16 -13.10
CA GLN A 95 -2.28 0.56 -13.77
C GLN A 95 -2.17 1.04 -15.21
N ASP A 96 -3.30 1.31 -15.85
CA ASP A 96 -3.36 1.81 -17.23
C ASP A 96 -2.78 3.24 -17.32
N ARG A 97 -3.19 4.13 -16.39
CA ARG A 97 -2.77 5.54 -16.38
C ARG A 97 -1.28 5.75 -16.10
N VAL A 98 -0.63 4.88 -15.32
CA VAL A 98 0.83 4.96 -15.08
C VAL A 98 1.62 4.47 -16.30
N SER A 99 1.07 3.52 -17.06
CA SER A 99 1.69 2.99 -18.28
C SER A 99 1.69 4.05 -19.39
N ASP A 100 0.55 4.73 -19.62
CA ASP A 100 0.43 5.83 -20.61
C ASP A 100 1.40 7.00 -20.35
N VAL A 101 1.59 7.36 -19.07
CA VAL A 101 2.51 8.44 -18.67
C VAL A 101 3.97 8.03 -18.86
N ALA A 102 4.33 6.79 -18.54
CA ALA A 102 5.68 6.29 -18.73
C ALA A 102 6.05 6.21 -20.21
N GLU A 103 5.12 5.77 -21.06
CA GLU A 103 5.31 5.67 -22.51
C GLU A 103 5.50 7.06 -23.15
N SER A 104 4.58 7.99 -22.88
CA SER A 104 4.68 9.37 -23.41
C SER A 104 5.90 10.15 -22.90
N THR A 105 6.30 9.94 -21.63
CA THR A 105 7.51 10.57 -21.07
C THR A 105 8.78 9.93 -21.63
N GLY A 106 8.79 8.61 -21.84
CA GLY A 106 9.90 7.88 -22.43
C GLY A 106 10.14 8.26 -23.89
N GLU A 107 9.08 8.36 -24.68
CA GLU A 107 9.14 8.74 -26.08
C GLU A 107 9.67 10.18 -26.24
N PHE A 108 9.14 11.13 -25.47
CA PHE A 108 9.62 12.52 -25.45
C PHE A 108 11.07 12.66 -24.99
N ALA A 109 11.47 11.93 -23.94
CA ALA A 109 12.86 11.93 -23.46
C ALA A 109 13.82 11.35 -24.51
N SER A 110 13.41 10.28 -25.21
CA SER A 110 14.21 9.67 -26.27
C SER A 110 14.44 10.62 -27.44
N GLU A 111 13.42 11.36 -27.87
CA GLU A 111 13.54 12.34 -28.97
C GLU A 111 14.46 13.51 -28.62
N GLN A 112 14.40 14.03 -27.38
CA GLN A 112 15.28 15.11 -26.93
C GLN A 112 16.72 14.62 -26.76
N PHE A 113 16.90 13.38 -26.27
CA PHE A 113 18.22 12.78 -26.07
C PHE A 113 18.90 12.40 -27.40
N GLU A 114 18.18 11.86 -28.37
CA GLU A 114 18.68 11.60 -29.73
C GLU A 114 19.12 12.89 -30.44
N LYS A 115 18.34 13.97 -30.33
CA LYS A 115 18.70 15.29 -30.86
C LYS A 115 19.96 15.86 -30.18
N ALA A 116 20.08 15.70 -28.87
CA ALA A 116 21.25 16.13 -28.13
C ALA A 116 22.50 15.30 -28.49
N LYS A 117 22.36 13.98 -28.65
CA LYS A 117 23.46 13.07 -28.99
C LYS A 117 23.97 13.30 -30.41
N SER A 118 23.07 13.48 -31.38
CA SER A 118 23.44 13.79 -32.77
C SER A 118 24.16 15.14 -32.90
N GLY A 119 23.66 16.18 -32.22
CA GLY A 119 24.34 17.48 -32.17
C GLY A 119 25.72 17.41 -31.52
N PHE A 120 25.86 16.62 -30.45
CA PHE A 120 27.15 16.41 -29.78
C PHE A 120 28.18 15.71 -30.68
N SER A 121 27.77 14.70 -31.46
CA SER A 121 28.66 14.06 -32.43
C SER A 121 29.14 15.03 -33.52
N THR A 122 28.26 15.89 -34.04
CA THR A 122 28.66 16.89 -35.05
C THR A 122 29.62 17.93 -34.48
N VAL A 123 29.45 18.34 -33.22
CA VAL A 123 30.38 19.25 -32.54
C VAL A 123 31.72 18.58 -32.29
N GLN A 124 31.74 17.32 -31.86
CA GLN A 124 32.97 16.56 -31.66
C GLN A 124 33.76 16.35 -32.96
N GLU A 125 33.05 16.10 -34.07
CA GLU A 125 33.65 15.97 -35.40
C GLU A 125 34.30 17.28 -35.85
N LYS A 126 33.58 18.42 -35.75
CA LYS A 126 34.14 19.73 -36.12
C LYS A 126 35.30 20.19 -35.23
N VAL A 127 35.27 19.86 -33.94
CA VAL A 127 36.39 20.17 -33.02
C VAL A 127 37.62 19.34 -33.38
N SER A 128 37.42 18.09 -33.82
CA SER A 128 38.50 17.22 -34.27
C SER A 128 39.11 17.72 -35.58
N GLU A 129 38.28 18.13 -36.55
CA GLU A 129 38.76 18.75 -37.80
C GLU A 129 39.50 20.07 -37.54
N GLY A 130 38.97 20.91 -36.65
CA GLY A 130 39.58 22.18 -36.27
C GLY A 130 40.93 21.99 -35.56
N VAL A 131 41.05 21.00 -34.67
CA VAL A 131 42.31 20.72 -33.96
C VAL A 131 43.38 20.17 -34.90
N GLU A 132 42.99 19.36 -35.91
CA GLU A 132 43.92 18.90 -36.93
C GLU A 132 44.40 20.04 -37.84
N ALA A 133 43.50 20.96 -38.24
CA ALA A 133 43.86 22.14 -39.02
C ALA A 133 44.82 23.08 -38.27
N VAL A 134 44.60 23.30 -36.96
CA VAL A 134 45.48 24.13 -36.12
C VAL A 134 46.83 23.45 -35.89
N LYS A 135 46.85 22.12 -35.73
CA LYS A 135 48.08 21.35 -35.61
C LYS A 135 48.91 21.40 -36.91
N GLY A 136 48.26 21.33 -38.07
CA GLY A 136 48.90 21.50 -39.38
C GLY A 136 49.43 22.91 -39.64
N ALA A 137 48.71 23.94 -39.18
CA ALA A 137 49.18 25.33 -39.28
C ALA A 137 50.38 25.60 -38.35
N ALA A 138 50.38 25.05 -37.14
CA ALA A 138 51.45 25.25 -36.16
C ALA A 138 52.79 24.60 -36.58
N THR A 139 52.75 23.44 -37.26
CA THR A 139 53.98 22.78 -37.75
C THR A 139 54.64 23.54 -38.91
N GLY A 140 53.87 24.32 -39.68
CA GLY A 140 54.41 25.13 -40.78
C GLY A 140 55.23 26.34 -40.33
N VAL A 141 54.91 26.94 -39.16
CA VAL A 141 55.59 28.16 -38.69
C VAL A 141 56.95 27.86 -38.05
N VAL A 142 57.14 26.68 -37.47
CA VAL A 142 58.39 26.29 -36.79
C VAL A 142 59.54 26.02 -37.77
N SER A 143 59.27 25.74 -39.06
CA SER A 143 60.33 25.45 -40.04
C SER A 143 61.08 26.67 -40.58
N HIS A 144 60.65 27.92 -40.33
CA HIS A 144 61.41 29.10 -40.78
C HIS A 144 62.42 29.64 -39.74
N GLU A 145 62.44 29.08 -38.52
CA GLU A 145 63.31 29.53 -37.42
C GLU A 145 64.55 28.62 -37.22
N LYS A 146 65.21 28.19 -38.31
CA LYS A 146 66.50 27.46 -38.18
C LYS A 146 67.50 27.65 -39.34
N THR A 147 67.68 28.87 -39.85
CA THR A 147 68.78 29.18 -40.80
C THR A 147 69.45 30.55 -40.58
N ARG A 148 69.29 31.19 -39.42
CA ARG A 148 69.95 32.48 -39.17
C ARG A 148 70.60 32.61 -37.80
N VAL A 149 71.34 31.57 -37.38
CA VAL A 149 72.47 31.72 -36.44
C VAL A 149 73.35 30.47 -36.51
N ASN A 150 74.30 30.51 -37.44
CA ASN A 150 75.66 29.99 -37.30
C ASN A 150 76.55 30.83 -38.21
#